data_AF-A0A4R1KXG9-F1
#
_entry.id   AF-A0A4R1KXG9-F1
#
_cell.length_a   1.000
_cell.length_b   1.000
_cell.length_c   1.000
_cell.angle_alpha   90.00
_cell.angle_beta   90.00
_cell.angle_gamma   90.00
#
_symmetry.space_group_name_H-M   'P 1'
#
loop_
_entity.id
_entity.type
_entity.pdbx_description
1 polymer ?
#
loop_
_entity_poly.entity_id
_entity_poly.type
_entity_poly.pdbx_seq_one_letter_code
_entity_poly.pdbx_strand_id
1 'polypeptide(L)'
;MTFKFSQRSEKHLTGVHPDLVKVVRLALTLAKQDFSVIEGLRTLERQKELVAKGASKTLNSRHLTGHAVDLVPYPVNWDKWSEFKQLADTVKQAAKQLNVPIVWGGDWTSFKDGPHFELDRAEYK
;
A
#
# COMPACT_ATOMS: atom_id res chain seq x y z
N MET A 1 -1.21 14.26 -16.50
CA MET A 1 0.02 13.47 -16.73
C MET A 1 -0.32 12.03 -16.41
N THR A 2 0.12 11.07 -17.23
CA THR A 2 -0.14 9.65 -16.97
C THR A 2 1.17 8.98 -16.59
N PHE A 3 1.36 8.70 -15.30
CA PHE A 3 2.52 7.95 -14.81
C PHE A 3 2.38 6.46 -15.19
N LYS A 4 3.51 5.75 -15.20
CA LYS A 4 3.56 4.31 -15.48
C LYS A 4 4.43 3.63 -14.43
N PHE A 5 3.97 2.53 -13.89
CA PHE A 5 4.78 1.75 -12.97
C PHE A 5 6.01 1.16 -13.66
N SER A 6 7.12 1.19 -12.92
CA SER A 6 8.34 0.48 -13.32
C SER A 6 8.11 -1.03 -13.28
N GLN A 7 8.98 -1.79 -13.96
CA GLN A 7 8.96 -3.26 -13.87
C GLN A 7 9.08 -3.77 -12.43
N ARG A 8 9.76 -3.02 -11.55
CA ARG A 8 9.88 -3.36 -10.13
C ARG A 8 8.52 -3.27 -9.44
N SER A 9 7.81 -2.16 -9.61
CA SER A 9 6.48 -1.99 -9.02
C SER A 9 5.48 -3.00 -9.58
N GLU A 10 5.55 -3.29 -10.88
CA GLU A 10 4.74 -4.35 -11.51
C GLU A 10 5.00 -5.73 -10.88
N LYS A 11 6.27 -6.09 -10.62
CA LYS A 11 6.61 -7.33 -9.91
C LYS A 11 6.05 -7.35 -8.48
N HIS A 12 6.10 -6.23 -7.75
CA HIS A 12 5.53 -6.16 -6.40
C HIS A 12 4.01 -6.31 -6.37
N LEU A 13 3.30 -6.02 -7.47
CA LEU A 13 1.85 -6.27 -7.58
C LEU A 13 1.51 -7.73 -7.90
N THR A 14 2.49 -8.58 -8.19
CA THR A 14 2.24 -10.01 -8.46
C THR A 14 1.75 -10.71 -7.20
N GLY A 15 0.60 -11.39 -7.28
CA GLY A 15 -0.02 -12.08 -6.16
C GLY A 15 -0.80 -11.18 -5.19
N VAL A 16 -0.85 -9.86 -5.44
CA VAL A 16 -1.74 -8.94 -4.72
C VAL A 16 -3.17 -9.14 -5.23
N HIS A 17 -4.15 -8.99 -4.32
CA HIS A 17 -5.57 -9.14 -4.62
C HIS A 17 -5.98 -8.24 -5.79
N PRO A 18 -6.71 -8.75 -6.81
CA PRO A 18 -7.01 -8.01 -8.03
C PRO A 18 -7.69 -6.65 -7.79
N ASP A 19 -8.58 -6.55 -6.80
CA ASP A 19 -9.26 -5.29 -6.51
C ASP A 19 -8.32 -4.23 -5.92
N LEU A 20 -7.37 -4.62 -5.08
CA LEU A 20 -6.34 -3.70 -4.61
C LEU A 20 -5.43 -3.27 -5.76
N VAL A 21 -5.09 -4.18 -6.68
CA VAL A 21 -4.34 -3.84 -7.91
C VAL A 21 -5.10 -2.81 -8.76
N LYS A 22 -6.42 -2.96 -8.93
CA LYS A 22 -7.25 -1.98 -9.66
C LYS A 22 -7.22 -0.61 -8.97
N VAL A 23 -7.34 -0.56 -7.65
CA VAL A 23 -7.25 0.68 -6.86
C VAL A 23 -5.90 1.36 -7.06
N VAL A 24 -4.80 0.63 -6.92
CA VAL A 24 -3.44 1.17 -7.06
C VAL A 24 -3.19 1.69 -8.48
N ARG A 25 -3.65 0.97 -9.51
CA ARG A 25 -3.54 1.42 -10.90
C ARG A 25 -4.39 2.65 -11.19
N LEU A 26 -5.63 2.70 -10.69
CA LEU A 26 -6.48 3.88 -10.84
C LEU A 26 -5.86 5.09 -10.12
N ALA A 27 -5.35 4.90 -8.90
CA ALA A 27 -4.67 5.95 -8.13
C ALA A 27 -3.50 6.55 -8.92
N LEU A 28 -2.72 5.74 -9.65
CA LEU A 28 -1.64 6.22 -10.51
C LEU A 28 -2.12 7.19 -11.60
N THR A 29 -3.33 7.00 -12.12
CA THR A 29 -3.90 7.91 -13.13
C THR A 29 -4.44 9.21 -12.53
N LEU A 30 -4.78 9.20 -11.24
CA LEU A 30 -5.32 10.35 -10.50
C LEU A 30 -4.23 11.18 -9.82
N ALA A 31 -3.05 10.59 -9.60
CA ALA A 31 -2.00 11.18 -8.79
C ALA A 31 -1.39 12.43 -9.46
N LYS A 32 -1.15 13.46 -8.63
CA LYS A 32 -0.41 14.67 -9.02
C LYS A 32 1.10 14.51 -8.89
N GLN A 33 1.52 13.60 -8.01
CA GLN A 33 2.90 13.20 -7.77
C GLN A 33 3.02 11.73 -8.11
N ASP A 34 4.11 11.32 -8.77
CA ASP A 34 4.38 9.92 -9.05
C ASP A 34 4.59 9.14 -7.74
N PHE A 35 4.36 7.83 -7.78
CA PHE A 35 4.58 6.95 -6.62
C PHE A 35 4.95 5.55 -7.05
N SER A 36 5.58 4.80 -6.15
CA SER A 36 6.06 3.44 -6.42
C SER A 36 5.45 2.44 -5.45
N VAL A 37 5.19 1.23 -5.93
CA VAL A 37 4.92 0.05 -5.10
C VAL A 37 6.27 -0.52 -4.65
N ILE A 38 6.51 -0.57 -3.34
CA ILE A 38 7.78 -1.07 -2.76
C ILE A 38 7.65 -2.47 -2.15
N GLU A 39 6.44 -2.88 -1.78
CA GLU A 39 6.14 -4.24 -1.31
C GLU A 39 4.66 -4.57 -1.60
N GLY A 40 4.38 -5.84 -1.86
CA GLY A 40 3.03 -6.38 -2.06
C GLY A 40 2.89 -7.71 -1.33
N LEU A 41 2.74 -8.83 -2.05
CA LEU A 41 2.75 -10.15 -1.42
C LEU A 41 4.10 -10.43 -0.74
N ARG A 42 4.05 -10.80 0.54
CA ARG A 42 5.22 -11.06 1.40
C ARG A 42 5.26 -12.53 1.81
N THR A 43 6.45 -13.09 1.95
CA THR A 43 6.62 -14.46 2.45
C THR A 43 6.54 -14.53 3.98
N LEU A 44 6.25 -15.71 4.51
CA LEU A 44 6.22 -15.92 5.96
C LEU A 44 7.60 -15.70 6.60
N GLU A 45 8.68 -16.09 5.92
CA GLU A 45 10.06 -15.89 6.36
C GLU A 45 10.36 -14.42 6.51
N ARG A 46 10.02 -13.61 5.50
CA ARG A 46 10.20 -12.15 5.54
C ARG A 46 9.37 -11.53 6.67
N GLN A 47 8.14 -11.99 6.89
CA GLN A 47 7.33 -11.49 8.00
C GLN A 47 7.94 -11.83 9.37
N LYS A 48 8.48 -13.04 9.55
CA LYS A 48 9.20 -13.43 10.77
C LYS A 48 10.43 -12.55 11.00
N GLU A 49 11.19 -12.23 9.95
CA GLU A 49 12.33 -11.30 10.04
C GLU A 49 11.88 -9.90 10.48
N LEU A 50 10.80 -9.37 9.92
CA LEU A 50 10.28 -8.04 10.27
C LEU A 50 9.81 -7.98 11.73
N VAL A 51 9.16 -9.04 12.22
CA VAL A 51 8.79 -9.16 13.63
C VAL A 51 10.04 -9.21 14.51
N ALA A 52 11.04 -10.03 14.18
CA ALA A 52 12.29 -10.13 14.93
C ALA A 52 13.06 -8.80 14.98
N LYS A 53 12.99 -7.99 13.91
CA LYS A 53 13.58 -6.65 13.82
C LYS A 53 12.72 -5.54 14.45
N GLY A 54 11.53 -5.86 14.96
CA GLY A 54 10.59 -4.89 15.55
C GLY A 54 9.85 -4.01 14.53
N ALA A 55 10.05 -4.24 13.23
CA ALA A 55 9.40 -3.54 12.12
C ALA A 55 7.95 -4.02 11.87
N SER A 56 7.54 -5.12 12.48
CA SER A 56 6.14 -5.53 12.58
C SER A 56 5.82 -6.01 13.99
N LYS A 57 4.57 -5.85 14.42
CA LYS A 57 4.09 -6.28 15.75
C LYS A 57 3.46 -7.67 15.75
N THR A 58 3.21 -8.27 14.58
CA THR A 58 2.43 -9.51 14.47
C THR A 58 2.84 -10.34 13.27
N LEU A 59 2.60 -11.65 13.32
CA LEU A 59 2.68 -12.54 12.15
C LEU A 59 1.38 -12.51 11.32
N ASN A 60 0.30 -11.91 11.82
CA ASN A 60 -0.98 -11.78 11.11
C ASN A 60 -0.98 -10.53 10.19
N SER A 61 -0.18 -10.59 9.13
CA SER A 61 -0.02 -9.50 8.15
C SER A 61 -0.86 -9.73 6.89
N ARG A 62 -1.50 -8.68 6.40
CA ARG A 62 -2.26 -8.70 5.12
C ARG A 62 -1.37 -8.84 3.89
N HIS A 63 -0.07 -8.53 4.02
CA HIS A 63 0.89 -8.83 2.97
C HIS A 63 1.06 -10.34 2.74
N LEU A 64 0.83 -11.19 3.75
CA LEU A 64 0.95 -12.65 3.58
C LEU A 64 -0.15 -13.24 2.71
N THR A 65 -1.31 -12.57 2.66
CA THR A 65 -2.48 -13.03 1.91
C THR A 65 -2.71 -12.22 0.64
N GLY A 66 -1.80 -11.31 0.29
CA GLY A 66 -1.91 -10.46 -0.89
C GLY A 66 -2.91 -9.30 -0.76
N HIS A 67 -3.39 -9.00 0.44
CA HIS A 67 -4.41 -7.97 0.66
C HIS A 67 -3.82 -6.63 1.12
N ALA A 68 -2.51 -6.44 1.00
CA ALA A 68 -1.84 -5.18 1.30
C ALA A 68 -0.76 -4.84 0.29
N VAL A 69 -0.46 -3.55 0.19
CA VAL A 69 0.67 -2.98 -0.55
C VAL A 69 1.31 -1.86 0.25
N ASP A 70 2.62 -1.69 0.08
CA ASP A 70 3.35 -0.53 0.57
C ASP A 70 3.65 0.40 -0.62
N LEU A 71 3.19 1.64 -0.52
CA LEU A 71 3.31 2.67 -1.56
C LEU A 71 4.12 3.87 -1.05
N VAL A 72 5.04 4.40 -1.88
CA VAL A 72 5.83 5.59 -1.51
C VAL A 72 5.74 6.68 -2.57
N PRO A 73 5.58 7.96 -2.19
CA PRO A 73 5.67 9.07 -3.12
C PRO A 73 7.07 9.15 -3.74
N TYR A 74 7.15 9.67 -4.97
CA TYR A 74 8.41 9.88 -5.68
C TYR A 74 8.72 11.39 -5.87
N PRO A 75 9.94 11.85 -5.57
CA PRO A 75 11.01 11.12 -4.87
C PRO A 75 10.61 10.81 -3.43
N VAL A 76 11.11 9.70 -2.89
CA VAL A 76 10.77 9.28 -1.52
C VAL A 76 11.44 10.20 -0.50
N ASN A 77 10.64 10.77 0.40
CA ASN A 77 11.11 11.51 1.56
C ASN A 77 10.33 11.07 2.80
N TRP A 78 10.96 10.23 3.63
CA TRP A 78 10.36 9.65 4.84
C TRP A 78 9.97 10.68 5.90
N ASP A 79 10.63 11.84 5.92
CA ASP A 79 10.33 12.91 6.87
C ASP A 79 9.12 13.76 6.42
N LYS A 80 8.74 13.66 5.14
CA LYS A 80 7.68 14.48 4.53
C LYS A 80 6.33 13.78 4.52
N TRP A 81 5.75 13.62 5.71
CA TRP A 81 4.44 12.99 5.92
C TRP A 81 3.27 13.62 5.15
N SER A 82 3.39 14.87 4.74
CA SER A 82 2.41 15.51 3.88
C SER A 82 2.31 14.86 2.49
N GLU A 83 3.41 14.32 1.94
CA GLU A 83 3.41 13.61 0.65
C GLU A 83 2.72 12.25 0.76
N PHE A 84 2.99 11.51 1.84
CA PHE A 84 2.28 10.26 2.14
C PHE A 84 0.77 10.49 2.32
N LYS A 85 0.39 11.58 3.01
CA LYS A 85 -1.03 11.96 3.14
C LYS A 85 -1.66 12.29 1.79
N GLN A 86 -0.98 13.04 0.92
CA GLN A 86 -1.49 13.35 -0.43
C GLN A 86 -1.65 12.09 -1.29
N LEU A 87 -0.69 11.16 -1.21
CA LEU A 87 -0.80 9.85 -1.84
C LEU A 87 -1.99 9.08 -1.28
N ALA A 88 -2.15 9.03 0.04
CA ALA A 88 -3.28 8.36 0.68
C ALA A 88 -4.63 8.94 0.29
N ASP A 89 -4.77 10.27 0.22
CA ASP A 89 -5.99 10.94 -0.25
C ASP A 89 -6.32 10.51 -1.70
N THR A 90 -5.30 10.37 -2.54
CA THR A 90 -5.44 9.89 -3.93
C THR A 90 -5.87 8.41 -3.99
N VAL A 91 -5.23 7.55 -3.19
CA VAL A 91 -5.56 6.10 -3.15
C VAL A 91 -6.96 5.88 -2.59
N LYS A 92 -7.36 6.64 -1.55
CA LYS A 92 -8.73 6.64 -1.01
C LYS A 92 -9.75 7.13 -2.03
N GLN A 93 -9.42 8.14 -2.84
CA GLN A 93 -10.28 8.58 -3.94
C GLN A 93 -10.48 7.47 -4.97
N ALA A 94 -9.41 6.78 -5.37
CA ALA A 94 -9.50 5.65 -6.31
C ALA A 94 -10.33 4.48 -5.74
N ALA A 95 -10.08 4.12 -4.49
CA ALA A 95 -10.86 3.12 -3.74
C ALA A 95 -12.35 3.45 -3.72
N LYS A 96 -12.70 4.71 -3.42
CA LYS A 96 -14.08 5.19 -3.45
C LYS A 96 -14.72 5.08 -4.83
N GLN A 97 -13.99 5.43 -5.90
CA GLN A 97 -14.52 5.33 -7.27
C GLN A 97 -14.81 3.89 -7.69
N LEU A 98 -14.01 2.93 -7.18
CA LEU A 98 -14.17 1.51 -7.48
C LEU A 98 -15.07 0.77 -6.49
N ASN A 99 -15.61 1.44 -5.47
CA ASN A 99 -16.31 0.84 -4.34
C ASN A 99 -15.51 -0.29 -3.66
N VAL A 100 -14.19 -0.10 -3.54
CA VAL A 100 -13.28 -1.05 -2.87
C VAL A 100 -12.85 -0.45 -1.53
N PRO A 101 -13.35 -0.95 -0.39
CA PRO A 101 -12.98 -0.41 0.91
C PRO A 101 -11.54 -0.77 1.28
N ILE A 102 -10.78 0.24 1.69
CA ILE A 102 -9.38 0.12 2.08
C ILE A 102 -9.14 0.83 3.41
N VAL A 103 -8.05 0.43 4.08
CA VAL A 103 -7.49 1.10 5.26
C VAL A 103 -6.09 1.60 4.90
N TRP A 104 -5.76 2.82 5.34
CA TRP A 104 -4.41 3.36 5.25
C TRP A 104 -3.73 3.31 6.63
N GLY A 105 -2.50 2.82 6.69
CA GLY A 105 -1.74 2.71 7.94
C GLY A 105 -1.46 4.05 8.62
N GLY A 106 -1.49 5.16 7.88
CA GLY A 106 -1.41 6.51 8.45
C GLY A 106 -2.62 6.93 9.28
N ASP A 107 -3.77 6.27 9.11
CA ASP A 107 -4.99 6.52 9.89
C ASP A 107 -5.03 5.73 11.20
N TRP A 108 -4.11 4.78 11.43
CA TRP A 108 -4.06 4.02 12.67
C TRP A 108 -3.81 4.92 13.88
N THR A 109 -4.38 4.55 15.03
CA THR A 109 -4.26 5.32 16.28
C THR A 109 -2.86 5.26 16.88
N SER A 110 -2.14 4.16 16.64
CA SER A 110 -0.76 3.95 17.07
C SER A 110 0.01 3.21 15.98
N PHE A 111 1.34 3.31 16.00
CA PHE A 111 2.21 2.66 15.01
C PHE A 111 1.85 3.04 13.55
N LYS A 112 1.65 4.35 13.32
CA LYS A 112 1.27 4.88 12.01
C LYS A 112 2.29 4.50 10.95
N ASP A 113 1.76 3.99 9.85
CA ASP A 113 2.56 3.46 8.74
C ASP A 113 2.11 4.11 7.43
N GLY A 114 2.85 5.14 6.99
CA GLY A 114 2.50 5.93 5.81
C GLY A 114 2.52 5.15 4.50
N PRO A 115 3.46 4.22 4.27
CA PRO A 115 3.42 3.37 3.09
C PRO A 115 2.24 2.40 3.01
N HIS A 116 1.75 1.90 4.16
CA HIS A 116 0.88 0.73 4.20
C HIS A 116 -0.56 1.03 3.78
N PHE A 117 -1.07 0.26 2.81
CA PHE A 117 -2.50 0.21 2.48
C PHE A 117 -2.96 -1.25 2.47
N GLU A 118 -4.13 -1.53 3.04
CA GLU A 118 -4.74 -2.86 3.01
C GLU A 118 -6.22 -2.80 2.63
N LEU A 119 -6.72 -3.88 2.04
CA LEU A 119 -8.16 -4.10 1.87
C LEU A 119 -8.81 -4.26 3.25
N ASP A 120 -10.00 -3.65 3.43
CA ASP A 120 -10.73 -3.71 4.68
C ASP A 120 -11.03 -5.16 5.09
N ARG A 121 -10.68 -5.50 6.32
CA ARG A 121 -10.79 -6.85 6.88
C ARG A 121 -12.24 -7.29 7.12
N ALA A 122 -13.18 -6.35 7.22
CA ALA A 122 -14.60 -6.68 7.34
C ALA A 122 -15.16 -7.29 6.05
N GLU A 123 -14.68 -6.80 4.91
CA GLU A 123 -15.17 -7.18 3.57
C GLU A 123 -14.30 -8.26 2.92
N TYR A 124 -12.99 -8.23 3.15
CA TYR A 124 -12.02 -9.17 2.57
C TYR A 124 -11.42 -10.04 3.68
N LYS A 125 -11.95 -11.25 3.86
CA LYS A 125 -11.45 -12.21 4.87
C LYS A 125 -10.14 -12.85 4.44
#